data_AF-A0A1S3EGM7-F1
#
_entry.id   AF-A0A1S3EGM7-F1
#
_cell.length_a   1.000
_cell.length_b   1.000
_cell.length_c   1.000
_cell.angle_alpha   90.00
_cell.angle_beta   90.00
_cell.angle_gamma   90.00
#
_symmetry.space_group_name_H-M   'P 1'
#
loop_
_entity.id
_entity.type
_entity.pdbx_description
1 polymer ?
#
loop_
_entity_poly.entity_id
_entity_poly.type
_entity_poly.pdbx_seq_one_letter_code
_entity_poly.pdbx_strand_id
1 'polypeptide(L)'
;MNETASKMNLIHLSLITLLHFLLGKNLSNLSKKGNSTNILWHDCPIQKLDRQQLLQQKGCVIWLTGLSGSGKSTVACALSRSLHLRGKLTYILDGDNIRHGLNRDLSFRAEDRSENIRRIGEVAKLLADAGVICIASLISPYQKDRDACRALLPKGDFIEVFLDVSLAVCEARDPKGLYKLARAGMIKGFTGIDDPYEPPCSCEILLKQQKGSDCMSPSNAAEVVISYLEKNGYLRA
;
A
#
# COMPACT_ATOMS: atom_id res chain seq x y z
N MET A 1 -2.33 14.84 -68.52
CA MET A 1 -1.11 14.71 -67.69
C MET A 1 -1.24 15.26 -66.26
N ASN A 2 -2.43 15.67 -65.78
CA ASN A 2 -2.56 16.33 -64.46
C ASN A 2 -3.19 15.49 -63.33
N GLU A 3 -3.60 14.24 -63.57
CA GLU A 3 -4.34 13.46 -62.57
C GLU A 3 -3.43 12.61 -61.65
N THR A 4 -2.26 12.20 -62.15
CA THR A 4 -1.29 11.39 -61.40
C THR A 4 -0.48 12.24 -60.40
N ALA A 5 -0.13 13.48 -60.75
CA ALA A 5 0.56 14.41 -59.85
C ALA A 5 -0.32 14.84 -58.65
N SER A 6 -1.64 15.00 -58.86
CA SER A 6 -2.58 15.35 -57.80
C SER A 6 -2.83 14.21 -56.81
N LYS A 7 -2.83 12.95 -57.28
CA LYS A 7 -2.99 11.76 -56.40
C LYS A 7 -1.73 11.48 -55.57
N MET A 8 -0.53 11.69 -56.12
CA MET A 8 0.72 11.58 -55.36
C MET A 8 0.83 12.63 -54.24
N ASN A 9 0.43 13.87 -54.49
CA ASN A 9 0.43 14.92 -53.45
C ASN A 9 -0.56 14.65 -52.31
N LEU A 10 -1.74 14.07 -52.59
CA LEU A 10 -2.71 13.68 -51.55
C LEU A 10 -2.21 12.54 -50.65
N ILE A 11 -1.51 11.56 -51.22
CA ILE A 11 -0.94 10.43 -50.48
C ILE A 11 0.25 10.88 -49.62
N HIS A 12 1.07 11.80 -50.13
CA HIS A 12 2.19 12.35 -49.36
C HIS A 12 1.73 13.25 -48.20
N LEU A 13 0.66 14.02 -48.39
CA LEU A 13 0.05 14.81 -47.31
C LEU A 13 -0.62 13.92 -46.25
N SER A 14 -1.27 12.83 -46.65
CA SER A 14 -1.91 11.90 -45.69
C SER A 14 -0.91 11.12 -44.86
N LEU A 15 0.23 10.71 -45.44
CA LEU A 15 1.33 10.07 -44.71
C LEU A 15 2.01 11.02 -43.73
N ILE A 16 2.24 12.29 -44.10
CA ILE A 16 2.79 13.30 -43.18
C ILE A 16 1.81 13.62 -42.05
N THR A 17 0.50 13.67 -42.35
CA THR A 17 -0.54 13.90 -41.33
C THR A 17 -0.68 12.69 -40.40
N LEU A 18 -0.58 11.47 -40.93
CA LEU A 18 -0.59 10.22 -40.14
C LEU A 18 0.67 10.09 -39.29
N LEU A 19 1.85 10.49 -39.80
CA LEU A 19 3.10 10.52 -39.05
C LEU A 19 3.04 11.58 -37.94
N HIS A 20 2.51 12.78 -38.20
CA HIS A 20 2.27 13.79 -37.16
C HIS A 20 1.20 13.36 -36.15
N PHE A 21 0.18 12.59 -36.55
CA PHE A 21 -0.83 12.04 -35.65
C PHE A 21 -0.28 10.90 -34.78
N LEU A 22 0.57 10.03 -35.35
CA LEU A 22 1.25 8.94 -34.64
C LEU A 22 2.39 9.44 -33.72
N LEU A 23 3.12 10.48 -34.13
CA LEU A 23 4.12 11.16 -33.31
C LEU A 23 3.47 12.06 -32.24
N GLY A 24 2.41 12.78 -32.60
CA GLY A 24 1.68 13.70 -31.72
C GLY A 24 0.92 12.99 -30.58
N LYS A 25 0.41 11.77 -30.82
CA LYS A 25 -0.20 10.94 -29.76
C LYS A 25 0.82 10.29 -28.81
N ASN A 26 2.07 10.13 -29.22
CA ASN A 26 3.11 9.55 -28.37
C ASN A 26 3.75 10.58 -27.42
N LEU A 27 3.73 11.86 -27.77
CA LEU A 27 4.33 12.92 -26.95
C LEU A 27 3.48 13.31 -25.74
N SER A 28 2.16 13.10 -25.77
CA SER A 28 1.26 13.40 -24.65
C SER A 28 1.36 12.42 -23.47
N ASN A 29 2.08 11.31 -23.63
CA ASN A 29 2.24 10.27 -22.60
C ASN A 29 3.62 10.27 -21.92
N LEU A 30 4.49 11.25 -22.23
CA LEU A 30 5.72 11.48 -21.48
C LEU A 30 5.38 12.04 -20.09
N SER A 31 5.18 11.16 -19.11
CA SER A 31 5.01 11.58 -17.73
C SER A 31 6.38 11.89 -17.11
N LYS A 32 6.60 13.12 -16.64
CA LYS A 32 7.65 13.39 -15.66
C LYS A 32 7.13 12.97 -14.29
N LYS A 33 7.47 11.76 -13.84
CA LYS A 33 7.22 11.31 -12.47
C LYS A 33 8.54 11.25 -11.72
N GLY A 34 8.81 12.28 -10.91
CA GLY A 34 10.08 12.43 -10.19
C GLY A 34 11.27 12.66 -11.12
N ASN A 35 12.44 12.10 -10.77
CA ASN A 35 13.71 12.31 -11.49
C ASN A 35 13.85 11.46 -12.76
N SER A 36 12.96 10.50 -12.99
CA SER A 36 12.99 9.66 -14.19
C SER A 36 12.51 10.44 -15.41
N THR A 37 13.32 10.46 -16.46
CA THR A 37 13.01 11.11 -17.75
C THR A 37 12.82 10.06 -18.84
N ASN A 38 12.11 10.41 -19.91
CA ASN A 38 11.92 9.56 -21.10
C ASN A 38 11.19 8.23 -20.82
N ILE A 39 10.24 8.22 -19.89
CA ILE A 39 9.41 7.05 -19.59
C ILE A 39 8.02 7.19 -20.23
N LEU A 40 7.55 6.09 -20.80
CA LEU A 40 6.21 5.93 -21.37
C LEU A 40 5.51 4.79 -20.62
N TRP A 41 4.26 5.01 -20.22
CA TRP A 41 3.46 3.93 -19.65
C TRP A 41 3.11 2.91 -20.73
N HIS A 42 3.29 1.63 -20.43
CA HIS A 42 2.97 0.54 -21.34
C HIS A 42 1.61 -0.07 -20.97
N ASP A 43 0.60 0.19 -21.80
CA ASP A 43 -0.74 -0.34 -21.57
C ASP A 43 -0.82 -1.85 -21.88
N CYS A 44 -1.60 -2.57 -21.09
CA CYS A 44 -1.91 -3.99 -21.29
C CYS A 44 -3.41 -4.16 -21.53
N PRO A 45 -3.87 -5.02 -22.46
CA PRO A 45 -5.30 -5.24 -22.68
C PRO A 45 -6.05 -5.73 -21.43
N ILE A 46 -5.37 -6.45 -20.52
CA ILE A 46 -5.96 -6.94 -19.27
C ILE A 46 -5.90 -5.84 -18.21
N GLN A 47 -7.06 -5.37 -17.79
CA GLN A 47 -7.24 -4.26 -16.85
C GLN A 47 -7.53 -4.76 -15.43
N LYS A 48 -7.56 -3.81 -14.48
CA LYS A 48 -7.86 -4.10 -13.07
C LYS A 48 -9.21 -4.82 -12.91
N LEU A 49 -10.24 -4.40 -13.64
CA LEU A 49 -11.57 -5.01 -13.55
C LEU A 49 -11.57 -6.48 -13.99
N ASP A 50 -10.84 -6.83 -15.05
CA ASP A 50 -10.75 -8.22 -15.53
C ASP A 50 -10.11 -9.12 -14.46
N ARG A 51 -9.04 -8.63 -13.81
CA ARG A 51 -8.37 -9.36 -12.71
C ARG A 51 -9.29 -9.52 -11.50
N GLN A 52 -10.04 -8.49 -11.14
CA GLN A 52 -11.00 -8.55 -10.04
C GLN A 52 -12.14 -9.54 -10.32
N GLN A 53 -12.66 -9.55 -11.56
CA GLN A 53 -13.65 -10.54 -12.00
C GLN A 53 -13.08 -11.96 -11.95
N LEU A 54 -11.85 -12.18 -12.40
CA LEU A 54 -11.21 -13.48 -12.31
C LEU A 54 -11.06 -13.98 -10.86
N LEU A 55 -10.68 -13.09 -9.94
CA LEU A 55 -10.47 -13.43 -8.53
C LEU A 55 -11.75 -13.38 -7.68
N GLN A 56 -12.87 -12.92 -8.24
CA GLN A 56 -14.14 -12.71 -7.51
C GLN A 56 -13.96 -11.85 -6.24
N GLN A 57 -13.13 -10.81 -6.33
CA GLN A 57 -12.83 -9.86 -5.26
C GLN A 57 -12.31 -8.54 -5.84
N LYS A 58 -12.30 -7.46 -5.05
CA LYS A 58 -11.67 -6.19 -5.42
C LYS A 58 -10.35 -6.00 -4.68
N GLY A 59 -9.34 -5.58 -5.42
CA GLY A 59 -8.02 -5.31 -4.84
C GLY A 59 -8.03 -4.02 -4.05
N CYS A 60 -7.45 -4.05 -2.85
CA CYS A 60 -7.34 -2.92 -1.94
C CYS A 60 -6.12 -3.07 -1.05
N VAL A 61 -5.77 -2.00 -0.34
CA VAL A 61 -4.70 -1.95 0.64
C VAL A 61 -5.29 -1.77 2.01
N ILE A 62 -5.04 -2.74 2.88
CA ILE A 62 -5.33 -2.69 4.30
C ILE A 62 -4.03 -2.28 4.98
N TRP A 63 -3.96 -1.04 5.45
CA TRP A 63 -2.75 -0.44 6.01
C TRP A 63 -2.82 -0.46 7.54
N LEU A 64 -2.20 -1.46 8.16
CA LEU A 64 -2.12 -1.56 9.61
C LEU A 64 -0.99 -0.67 10.13
N THR A 65 -1.34 0.30 10.97
CA THR A 65 -0.40 1.21 11.63
C THR A 65 -0.52 1.16 13.16
N GLY A 66 0.58 1.39 13.86
CA GLY A 66 0.64 1.29 15.33
C GLY A 66 2.07 1.10 15.87
N LEU A 67 2.25 1.31 17.16
CA LEU A 67 3.53 1.12 17.85
C LEU A 67 4.08 -0.32 17.71
N SER A 68 5.40 -0.49 17.86
CA SER A 68 5.98 -1.85 17.99
C SER A 68 5.31 -2.60 19.14
N GLY A 69 4.97 -3.89 18.99
CA GLY A 69 4.26 -4.64 20.03
C GLY A 69 2.74 -4.40 20.13
N SER A 70 2.15 -3.54 19.28
CA SER A 70 0.70 -3.29 19.28
C SER A 70 -0.12 -4.47 18.74
N GLY A 71 0.49 -5.42 18.02
CA GLY A 71 -0.17 -6.62 17.49
C GLY A 71 -0.43 -6.63 15.99
N LYS A 72 0.15 -5.70 15.21
CA LYS A 72 -0.08 -5.56 13.76
C LYS A 72 0.12 -6.86 12.99
N SER A 73 1.30 -7.49 13.11
CA SER A 73 1.59 -8.73 12.39
C SER A 73 0.67 -9.88 12.83
N THR A 74 0.27 -9.91 14.11
CA THR A 74 -0.68 -10.90 14.62
C THR A 74 -2.07 -10.75 13.99
N VAL A 75 -2.57 -9.51 13.93
CA VAL A 75 -3.85 -9.20 13.26
C VAL A 75 -3.75 -9.44 11.75
N ALA A 76 -2.65 -9.07 11.10
CA ALA A 76 -2.41 -9.33 9.68
C ALA A 76 -2.50 -10.83 9.34
N CYS A 77 -1.85 -11.68 10.14
CA CYS A 77 -1.90 -13.13 9.98
C CYS A 77 -3.30 -13.70 10.21
N ALA A 78 -3.99 -13.26 11.27
CA ALA A 78 -5.37 -13.68 11.55
C ALA A 78 -6.32 -13.28 10.40
N LEU A 79 -6.21 -12.05 9.92
CA LEU A 79 -6.98 -11.52 8.79
C LEU A 79 -6.73 -12.30 7.50
N SER A 80 -5.46 -12.51 7.15
CA SER A 80 -5.08 -13.29 5.97
C SER A 80 -5.63 -14.73 6.05
N ARG A 81 -5.51 -15.39 7.20
CA ARG A 81 -6.08 -16.72 7.42
C ARG A 81 -7.60 -16.73 7.23
N SER A 82 -8.30 -15.79 7.86
CA SER A 82 -9.76 -15.71 7.79
C SER A 82 -10.27 -15.40 6.38
N LEU A 83 -9.57 -14.55 5.62
CA LEU A 83 -9.88 -14.26 4.22
C LEU A 83 -9.57 -15.45 3.30
N HIS A 84 -8.46 -16.16 3.55
CA HIS A 84 -8.12 -17.37 2.81
C HIS A 84 -9.21 -18.46 2.95
N LEU A 85 -9.73 -18.68 4.17
CA LEU A 85 -10.84 -19.60 4.42
C LEU A 85 -12.15 -19.20 3.70
N ARG A 86 -12.27 -17.94 3.26
CA ARG A 86 -13.38 -17.42 2.46
C ARG A 86 -13.09 -17.39 0.95
N GLY A 87 -12.02 -18.07 0.53
CA GLY A 87 -11.59 -18.14 -0.87
C GLY A 87 -11.04 -16.82 -1.42
N LYS A 88 -10.52 -15.94 -0.57
CA LYS A 88 -9.97 -14.63 -0.97
C LYS A 88 -8.45 -14.65 -1.01
N LEU A 89 -7.91 -14.04 -2.05
CA LEU A 89 -6.47 -13.90 -2.26
C LEU A 89 -5.96 -12.66 -1.53
N THR A 90 -5.05 -12.89 -0.58
CA THR A 90 -4.38 -11.85 0.20
C THR A 90 -2.86 -11.98 0.10
N TYR A 91 -2.15 -10.89 0.32
CA TYR A 91 -0.69 -10.93 0.50
C TYR A 91 -0.25 -9.94 1.59
N ILE A 92 0.64 -10.37 2.49
CA ILE A 92 1.11 -9.55 3.61
C ILE A 92 2.46 -8.92 3.26
N LEU A 93 2.54 -7.59 3.37
CA LEU A 93 3.78 -6.82 3.36
C LEU A 93 4.14 -6.42 4.79
N ASP A 94 4.92 -7.26 5.47
CA ASP A 94 5.40 -6.99 6.83
C ASP A 94 6.70 -6.17 6.81
N GLY A 95 6.79 -5.17 7.69
CA GLY A 95 7.92 -4.25 7.75
C GLY A 95 9.27 -4.90 7.99
N ASP A 96 9.33 -5.99 8.75
CA ASP A 96 10.59 -6.69 8.99
C ASP A 96 10.94 -7.57 7.79
N ASN A 97 9.96 -8.30 7.24
CA ASN A 97 10.16 -9.17 6.08
C ASN A 97 10.69 -8.41 4.85
N ILE A 98 10.11 -7.24 4.56
CA ILE A 98 10.50 -6.42 3.41
C ILE A 98 11.94 -5.89 3.55
N ARG A 99 12.41 -5.67 4.78
CA ARG A 99 13.78 -5.24 5.09
C ARG A 99 14.82 -6.35 4.91
N HIS A 100 14.42 -7.61 4.78
CA HIS A 100 15.33 -8.68 4.37
C HIS A 100 15.57 -8.72 2.85
N GLY A 101 14.75 -8.03 2.05
CA GLY A 101 14.79 -8.06 0.59
C GLY A 101 14.78 -6.67 -0.03
N LEU A 102 13.60 -6.23 -0.49
CA LEU A 102 13.42 -4.97 -1.24
C LEU A 102 14.00 -3.74 -0.55
N ASN A 103 13.92 -3.68 0.79
CA ASN A 103 14.36 -2.53 1.58
C ASN A 103 15.60 -2.84 2.45
N ARG A 104 16.42 -3.82 2.05
CA ARG A 104 17.63 -4.22 2.80
C ARG A 104 18.71 -3.14 2.89
N ASP A 105 18.65 -2.17 1.98
CA ASP A 105 19.55 -1.02 1.90
C ASP A 105 19.19 0.10 2.89
N LEU A 106 17.98 0.08 3.47
CA LEU A 106 17.47 1.15 4.32
C LEU A 106 17.72 0.87 5.80
N SER A 107 18.23 1.88 6.50
CA SER A 107 18.36 1.87 7.96
C SER A 107 17.05 2.27 8.66
N PHE A 108 17.15 2.73 9.91
CA PHE A 108 16.03 3.20 10.73
C PHE A 108 16.05 4.71 10.99
N ARG A 109 16.83 5.49 10.22
CA ARG A 109 16.77 6.96 10.23
C ARG A 109 15.43 7.45 9.69
N ALA A 110 15.05 8.69 10.01
CA ALA A 110 13.75 9.25 9.61
C ALA A 110 13.55 9.22 8.09
N GLU A 111 14.58 9.58 7.31
CA GLU A 111 14.53 9.60 5.85
C GLU A 111 14.38 8.17 5.28
N ASP A 112 15.12 7.21 5.83
CA ASP A 112 15.06 5.80 5.44
C ASP A 112 13.71 5.16 5.83
N ARG A 113 13.06 5.63 6.90
CA ARG A 113 11.69 5.24 7.24
C ARG A 113 10.70 5.77 6.21
N SER A 114 10.81 7.04 5.84
CA SER A 114 9.95 7.62 4.80
C SER A 114 10.12 6.90 3.46
N GLU A 115 11.35 6.60 3.05
CA GLU A 115 11.61 5.82 1.83
C GLU A 115 11.10 4.37 1.94
N ASN A 116 11.24 3.74 3.10
CA ASN A 116 10.70 2.40 3.35
C ASN A 116 9.16 2.40 3.18
N ILE A 117 8.47 3.38 3.74
CA ILE A 117 7.01 3.52 3.60
C ILE A 117 6.63 3.83 2.15
N ARG A 118 7.36 4.72 1.47
CA ARG A 118 7.11 5.06 0.06
C ARG A 118 7.21 3.83 -0.85
N ARG A 119 8.29 3.03 -0.72
CA ARG A 119 8.48 1.80 -1.51
C ARG A 119 7.36 0.80 -1.26
N ILE A 120 6.99 0.57 0.00
CA ILE A 120 5.92 -0.36 0.34
C ILE A 120 4.56 0.14 -0.15
N GLY A 121 4.30 1.45 -0.10
CA GLY A 121 3.09 2.06 -0.68
C GLY A 121 2.93 1.77 -2.18
N GLU A 122 4.00 1.91 -2.96
CA GLU A 122 3.97 1.59 -4.40
C GLU A 122 3.79 0.08 -4.65
N VAL A 123 4.44 -0.80 -3.86
CA VAL A 123 4.23 -2.26 -3.99
C VAL A 123 2.80 -2.64 -3.61
N ALA A 124 2.26 -2.06 -2.54
CA ALA A 124 0.88 -2.30 -2.11
C ALA A 124 -0.12 -1.85 -3.17
N LYS A 125 0.13 -0.72 -3.83
CA LYS A 125 -0.64 -0.26 -4.98
C LYS A 125 -0.61 -1.26 -6.14
N LEU A 126 0.56 -1.78 -6.50
CA LEU A 126 0.68 -2.78 -7.58
C LEU A 126 -0.11 -4.05 -7.27
N LEU A 127 -0.08 -4.50 -6.01
CA LEU A 127 -0.86 -5.67 -5.57
C LEU A 127 -2.37 -5.40 -5.61
N ALA A 128 -2.82 -4.22 -5.16
CA ALA A 128 -4.21 -3.83 -5.24
C ALA A 128 -4.69 -3.68 -6.70
N ASP A 129 -3.85 -3.17 -7.60
CA ASP A 129 -4.13 -3.11 -9.03
C ASP A 129 -4.20 -4.52 -9.67
N ALA A 130 -3.44 -5.47 -9.13
CA ALA A 130 -3.52 -6.88 -9.50
C ALA A 130 -4.79 -7.60 -8.98
N GLY A 131 -5.64 -6.91 -8.21
CA GLY A 131 -6.86 -7.48 -7.62
C GLY A 131 -6.64 -8.16 -6.26
N VAL A 132 -5.43 -8.10 -5.70
CA VAL A 132 -5.09 -8.71 -4.40
C VAL A 132 -5.52 -7.80 -3.26
N ILE A 133 -6.02 -8.38 -2.17
CA ILE A 133 -6.20 -7.67 -0.89
C ILE A 133 -4.84 -7.64 -0.20
N CYS A 134 -4.12 -6.54 -0.37
CA CYS A 134 -2.79 -6.34 0.19
C CYS A 134 -2.90 -5.89 1.65
N ILE A 135 -2.20 -6.57 2.56
CA ILE A 135 -2.18 -6.22 3.99
C ILE A 135 -0.78 -5.71 4.32
N ALA A 136 -0.62 -4.40 4.48
CA ALA A 136 0.64 -3.80 4.90
C ALA A 136 0.69 -3.71 6.44
N SER A 137 1.67 -4.34 7.06
CA SER A 137 1.86 -4.38 8.52
C SER A 137 3.13 -3.62 8.89
N LEU A 138 2.98 -2.34 9.24
CA LEU A 138 4.10 -1.41 9.40
C LEU A 138 3.92 -0.54 10.64
N ILE A 139 5.02 -0.07 11.24
CA ILE A 139 4.88 0.99 12.25
C ILE A 139 4.34 2.26 11.58
N SER A 140 4.88 2.62 10.41
CA SER A 140 4.48 3.81 9.62
C SER A 140 4.21 5.04 10.50
N PRO A 141 5.22 5.51 11.27
CA PRO A 141 5.00 6.43 12.39
C PRO A 141 4.56 7.83 11.97
N TYR A 142 4.91 8.28 10.77
CA TYR A 142 4.66 9.66 10.31
C TYR A 142 3.36 9.73 9.49
N GLN A 143 2.45 10.61 9.89
CA GLN A 143 1.15 10.84 9.24
C GLN A 143 1.33 11.20 7.76
N LYS A 144 2.27 12.11 7.47
CA LYS A 144 2.57 12.56 6.10
C LYS A 144 2.89 11.40 5.14
N ASP A 145 3.56 10.36 5.62
CA ASP A 145 3.98 9.24 4.78
C ASP A 145 2.81 8.28 4.53
N ARG A 146 1.96 8.08 5.54
CA ARG A 146 0.71 7.32 5.38
C ARG A 146 -0.25 8.03 4.41
N ASP A 147 -0.36 9.36 4.51
CA ASP A 147 -1.17 10.16 3.59
C ASP A 147 -0.64 10.13 2.16
N ALA A 148 0.70 10.15 2.00
CA ALA A 148 1.32 9.97 0.70
C ALA A 148 0.98 8.60 0.09
N CYS A 149 1.05 7.51 0.87
CA CYS A 149 0.62 6.19 0.43
C CYS A 149 -0.88 6.15 0.07
N ARG A 150 -1.74 6.76 0.89
CA ARG A 150 -3.19 6.86 0.63
C ARG A 150 -3.47 7.57 -0.71
N ALA A 151 -2.75 8.64 -1.01
CA ALA A 151 -2.90 9.40 -2.26
C ALA A 151 -2.45 8.65 -3.52
N LEU A 152 -1.70 7.54 -3.39
CA LEU A 152 -1.31 6.71 -4.54
C LEU A 152 -2.46 5.88 -5.11
N LEU A 153 -3.54 5.69 -4.34
CA LEU A 153 -4.66 4.80 -4.66
C LEU A 153 -5.95 5.58 -4.94
N PRO A 154 -6.89 4.99 -5.71
CA PRO A 154 -8.24 5.52 -5.84
C PRO A 154 -8.93 5.67 -4.47
N LYS A 155 -9.84 6.63 -4.36
CA LYS A 155 -10.62 6.85 -3.14
C LYS A 155 -11.35 5.56 -2.73
N GLY A 156 -11.14 5.14 -1.49
CA GLY A 156 -11.71 3.90 -0.92
C GLY A 156 -10.75 2.71 -0.89
N ASP A 157 -9.80 2.63 -1.83
CA ASP A 157 -8.93 1.46 -1.98
C ASP A 157 -7.77 1.41 -0.96
N PHE A 158 -7.60 2.47 -0.16
CA PHE A 158 -6.68 2.49 0.97
C PHE A 158 -7.49 2.57 2.27
N ILE A 159 -7.37 1.52 3.08
CA ILE A 159 -8.11 1.30 4.33
C ILE A 159 -7.10 1.32 5.47
N GLU A 160 -6.97 2.46 6.14
CA GLU A 160 -6.07 2.62 7.28
C GLU A 160 -6.71 2.04 8.54
N VAL A 161 -5.99 1.11 9.16
CA VAL A 161 -6.40 0.42 10.38
C VAL A 161 -5.43 0.80 11.48
N PHE A 162 -5.89 1.59 12.44
CA PHE A 162 -5.08 2.00 13.57
C PHE A 162 -5.21 1.00 14.72
N LEU A 163 -4.10 0.38 15.11
CA LEU A 163 -4.00 -0.39 16.34
C LEU A 163 -3.61 0.54 17.49
N ASP A 164 -4.63 1.05 18.18
CA ASP A 164 -4.50 1.98 19.30
C ASP A 164 -4.21 1.23 20.60
N VAL A 165 -2.92 0.93 20.78
CA VAL A 165 -2.36 0.30 21.97
C VAL A 165 -1.35 1.23 22.59
N SER A 166 -1.55 1.56 23.87
CA SER A 166 -0.66 2.47 24.60
C SER A 166 0.78 1.96 24.64
N LEU A 167 1.73 2.90 24.64
CA LEU A 167 3.16 2.60 24.76
C LEU A 167 3.48 1.70 25.96
N ALA A 168 2.90 1.96 27.14
CA ALA A 168 3.13 1.17 28.34
C ALA A 168 2.77 -0.33 28.16
N VAL A 169 1.68 -0.62 27.45
CA VAL A 169 1.29 -2.00 27.13
C VAL A 169 2.23 -2.62 26.10
N CYS A 170 2.63 -1.86 25.08
CA CYS A 170 3.60 -2.32 24.09
C CYS A 170 4.96 -2.63 24.72
N GLU A 171 5.45 -1.79 25.62
CA GLU A 171 6.66 -2.00 26.43
C GLU A 171 6.54 -3.20 27.35
N ALA A 172 5.38 -3.40 27.99
CA ALA A 172 5.16 -4.57 28.85
C ALA A 172 5.17 -5.88 28.05
N ARG A 173 4.69 -5.87 26.80
CA ARG A 173 4.70 -7.05 25.91
C ARG A 173 6.10 -7.38 25.41
N ASP A 174 6.82 -6.36 24.94
CA ASP A 174 8.18 -6.40 24.33
C ASP A 174 8.64 -7.77 23.80
N PRO A 175 7.93 -8.37 22.84
CA PRO A 175 8.15 -9.77 22.45
C PRO A 175 9.50 -9.99 21.77
N LYS A 176 10.15 -8.91 21.30
CA LYS A 176 11.45 -8.90 20.63
C LYS A 176 12.56 -8.31 21.49
N GLY A 177 12.28 -7.87 22.72
CA GLY A 177 13.26 -7.21 23.58
C GLY A 177 13.70 -5.81 23.11
N LEU A 178 13.03 -5.24 22.12
CA LEU A 178 13.44 -3.99 21.46
C LEU A 178 13.22 -2.77 22.35
N TYR A 179 12.15 -2.77 23.14
CA TYR A 179 11.91 -1.66 24.08
C TYR A 179 12.96 -1.65 25.19
N LYS A 180 13.34 -2.82 25.74
CA LYS A 180 14.44 -2.92 26.71
C LYS A 180 15.76 -2.39 26.14
N LEU A 181 16.10 -2.78 24.90
CA LEU A 181 17.32 -2.30 24.23
C LEU A 181 17.29 -0.79 23.95
N ALA A 182 16.14 -0.25 23.55
CA ALA A 182 15.96 1.19 23.36
C ALA A 182 16.11 1.97 24.68
N ARG A 183 15.45 1.52 25.76
CA ARG A 183 15.57 2.11 27.10
C ARG A 183 17.00 2.05 27.66
N ALA A 184 17.77 1.03 27.28
CA ALA A 184 19.19 0.90 27.62
C ALA A 184 20.12 1.74 26.71
N GLY A 185 19.59 2.51 25.75
CA GLY A 185 20.35 3.35 24.83
C GLY A 185 21.09 2.58 23.73
N MET A 186 20.85 1.27 23.59
CA MET A 186 21.48 0.43 22.57
C MET A 186 20.84 0.61 21.18
N ILE A 187 19.56 1.02 21.13
CA ILE A 187 18.84 1.35 19.90
C ILE A 187 18.41 2.81 19.97
N LYS A 188 18.97 3.64 19.07
CA LYS A 188 18.61 5.06 18.97
C LYS A 188 17.46 5.27 18.00
N GLY A 189 16.66 6.31 18.23
CA GLY A 189 15.54 6.69 17.36
C GLY A 189 14.43 5.64 17.34
N PHE A 190 14.19 4.94 18.45
CA PHE A 190 13.13 3.93 18.52
C PHE A 190 11.76 4.59 18.65
N THR A 191 10.79 4.19 17.81
CA THR A 191 9.46 4.80 17.77
C THR A 191 8.74 4.67 19.11
N GLY A 192 8.21 5.78 19.63
CA GLY A 192 7.53 5.88 20.91
C GLY A 192 8.47 6.08 22.10
N ILE A 193 9.79 6.01 21.90
CA ILE A 193 10.81 6.26 22.93
C ILE A 193 11.56 7.56 22.59
N ASP A 194 12.37 7.53 21.53
CA ASP A 194 13.23 8.64 21.10
C ASP A 194 12.92 9.14 19.67
N ASP A 195 11.89 8.56 19.02
CA ASP A 195 11.35 8.97 17.72
C ASP A 195 9.81 8.98 17.81
N PRO A 196 9.11 9.98 17.23
CA PRO A 196 7.68 10.11 17.43
C PRO A 196 6.86 9.02 16.74
N TYR A 197 5.67 8.77 17.26
CA TYR A 197 4.58 8.10 16.55
C TYR A 197 3.41 9.08 16.47
N GLU A 198 2.96 9.40 15.27
CA GLU A 198 1.84 10.30 15.01
C GLU A 198 0.60 9.45 14.75
N PRO A 199 -0.36 9.34 15.70
CA PRO A 199 -1.57 8.56 15.49
C PRO A 199 -2.40 9.07 14.30
N PRO A 200 -3.09 8.20 13.55
CA PRO A 200 -3.96 8.61 12.46
C PRO A 200 -5.05 9.58 12.91
N CYS A 201 -5.16 10.72 12.23
CA CYS A 201 -6.24 11.69 12.50
C CYS A 201 -7.61 11.22 11.95
N SER A 202 -7.60 10.40 10.90
CA SER A 202 -8.82 9.90 10.25
C SER A 202 -8.55 8.52 9.63
N CYS A 203 -8.56 7.47 10.46
CA CYS A 203 -8.48 6.10 9.99
C CYS A 203 -9.89 5.53 9.70
N GLU A 204 -9.98 4.60 8.74
CA GLU A 204 -11.22 3.88 8.43
C GLU A 204 -11.63 2.93 9.57
N ILE A 205 -10.65 2.32 10.25
CA ILE A 205 -10.89 1.34 11.30
C ILE A 205 -9.97 1.62 12.49
N LEU A 206 -10.57 1.71 13.68
CA LEU A 206 -9.87 1.89 14.94
C LEU A 206 -9.99 0.63 15.81
N LEU A 207 -8.87 -0.05 16.02
CA LEU A 207 -8.79 -1.23 16.88
C LEU A 207 -8.21 -0.83 18.23
N LYS A 208 -9.08 -0.53 19.19
CA LYS A 208 -8.68 -0.20 20.56
C LYS A 208 -8.47 -1.44 21.40
N GLN A 209 -7.42 -1.43 22.21
CA GLN A 209 -7.31 -2.38 23.29
C GLN A 209 -8.27 -2.00 24.43
N GLN A 210 -9.23 -2.88 24.72
CA GLN A 210 -10.10 -2.73 25.89
C GLN A 210 -9.34 -3.06 27.19
N LYS A 211 -9.69 -2.39 28.29
CA LYS A 211 -9.18 -2.70 29.63
C LYS A 211 -10.05 -3.80 30.26
N GLY A 212 -9.44 -4.81 30.88
CA GLY A 212 -10.15 -5.89 31.59
C GLY A 212 -10.02 -7.27 30.92
N SER A 213 -10.88 -8.21 31.31
CA SER A 213 -10.93 -9.59 30.80
C SER A 213 -11.40 -9.72 29.36
N ASP A 214 -12.07 -8.69 28.81
CA ASP A 214 -12.55 -8.64 27.43
C ASP A 214 -11.50 -8.04 26.47
N CYS A 215 -10.29 -8.59 26.46
CA CYS A 215 -9.31 -8.20 25.47
C CYS A 215 -9.75 -8.67 24.07
N MET A 216 -9.77 -7.76 23.09
CA MET A 216 -10.09 -8.13 21.71
C MET A 216 -9.04 -9.12 21.19
N SER A 217 -9.48 -10.34 20.88
CA SER A 217 -8.61 -11.35 20.28
C SER A 217 -8.18 -10.94 18.86
N PRO A 218 -7.03 -11.43 18.36
CA PRO A 218 -6.62 -11.17 16.97
C PRO A 218 -7.66 -11.61 15.94
N SER A 219 -8.37 -12.71 16.20
CA SER A 219 -9.47 -13.18 15.36
C SER A 219 -10.64 -12.19 15.34
N ASN A 220 -11.04 -11.67 16.51
CA ASN A 220 -12.12 -10.68 16.58
C ASN A 220 -11.72 -9.37 15.88
N ALA A 221 -10.46 -8.93 16.05
CA ALA A 221 -9.92 -7.77 15.33
C ALA A 221 -9.93 -7.99 13.81
N ALA A 222 -9.56 -9.18 13.33
CA ALA A 222 -9.65 -9.54 11.93
C ALA A 222 -11.09 -9.50 11.40
N GLU A 223 -12.06 -10.01 12.17
CA GLU A 223 -13.48 -10.01 11.78
C GLU A 223 -14.07 -8.59 11.69
N VAL A 224 -13.59 -7.63 12.49
CA VAL A 224 -13.94 -6.20 12.33
C VAL A 224 -13.50 -5.69 10.95
N VAL A 225 -12.27 -6.01 10.53
CA VAL A 225 -11.74 -5.62 9.22
C VAL A 225 -12.52 -6.32 8.09
N ILE A 226 -12.81 -7.62 8.23
CA ILE A 226 -13.58 -8.38 7.24
C ILE A 226 -14.99 -7.80 7.09
N SER A 227 -15.65 -7.47 8.20
CA SER A 227 -16.98 -6.84 8.17
C SER A 227 -16.97 -5.51 7.42
N TYR A 228 -15.90 -4.71 7.59
CA TYR A 228 -15.71 -3.49 6.80
C TYR A 228 -15.55 -3.79 5.30
N LEU A 229 -14.71 -4.77 4.94
CA LEU A 229 -14.51 -5.16 3.53
C LEU A 229 -15.79 -5.65 2.88
N GLU A 230 -16.58 -6.46 3.59
CA GLU A 230 -17.84 -6.99 3.09
C GLU A 230 -18.86 -5.86 2.89
N LYS A 231 -19.04 -5.00 3.89
CA LYS A 231 -19.95 -3.85 3.82
C LYS A 231 -19.63 -2.90 2.66
N ASN A 232 -18.35 -2.75 2.33
CA ASN A 232 -17.88 -1.90 1.24
C ASN A 232 -17.71 -2.65 -0.09
N GLY A 233 -18.12 -3.92 -0.17
CA GLY A 233 -18.17 -4.69 -1.41
C GLY A 233 -16.80 -5.09 -1.98
N TYR A 234 -15.77 -5.23 -1.14
CA TYR A 234 -14.43 -5.69 -1.56
C TYR A 234 -14.35 -7.21 -1.73
N LEU A 235 -15.26 -7.97 -1.10
CA LEU A 235 -15.21 -9.43 -1.10
C LEU A 235 -15.97 -10.08 -2.29
N ARG A 236 -16.39 -9.28 -3.27
CA ARG A 236 -17.08 -9.71 -4.50
C ARG A 236 -16.65 -8.78 -5.64
N ALA A 237 -16.64 -9.28 -6.88
CA ALA A 237 -16.32 -8.48 -8.06
C ALA A 237 -17.55 -7.71 -8.56
#